data_AF-A0A6A0CYF6-F1
#
_entry.id   AF-A0A6A0CYF6-F1
#
_cell.length_a   1.000
_cell.length_b   1.000
_cell.length_c   1.000
_cell.angle_alpha   90.00
_cell.angle_beta   90.00
_cell.angle_gamma   90.00
#
_symmetry.space_group_name_H-M   'P 1'
#
loop_
_entity.id
_entity.type
_entity.pdbx_description
1 polymer ?
#
loop_
_entity_poly.entity_id
_entity_poly.type
_entity_poly.pdbx_seq_one_letter_code
_entity_poly.pdbx_strand_id
1 'polypeptide(L)'
;MFHQVLQLAKKEEVDYPLGLIERETKEWISRNYPQIVCTPHRDYFDYVYLASDLAELKGTPYRKVRNRLNKFVNSYAYTTEHISEENIQEVKEFLTRWCLWRDCESDMLLEYEKKAVFCAMDHFSELQLSGIAIRIDGIIEAVSVYEKMNPDTVVVHFEKGSPKYDGIYKAINWETAKWVRKDATFINRESDMGIPGLRHTKMSYRPHHMVEVFHVAKEHLHL
;
A
#
# COMPACT_ATOMS: atom_id res chain seq x y z
N MET A 1 -17.03 26.96 -5.78
CA MET A 1 -16.04 26.11 -5.11
C MET A 1 -14.95 25.64 -6.07
N PHE A 2 -15.23 24.83 -7.11
CA PHE A 2 -14.17 24.30 -8.00
C PHE A 2 -13.33 25.38 -8.71
N HIS A 3 -13.92 26.50 -9.14
CA HIS A 3 -13.15 27.62 -9.69
C HIS A 3 -12.10 28.18 -8.70
N GLN A 4 -12.40 28.22 -7.40
CA GLN A 4 -11.43 28.67 -6.39
C GLN A 4 -10.28 27.68 -6.24
N VAL A 5 -10.57 26.37 -6.35
CA VAL A 5 -9.53 25.32 -6.38
C VAL A 5 -8.61 25.52 -7.58
N LEU A 6 -9.15 25.80 -8.76
CA LEU A 6 -8.35 26.09 -9.96
C LEU A 6 -7.48 27.35 -9.78
N GLN A 7 -8.00 28.41 -9.17
CA GLN A 7 -7.22 29.61 -8.89
C GLN A 7 -6.08 29.37 -7.89
N LEU A 8 -6.30 28.51 -6.90
CA LEU A 8 -5.25 28.09 -5.97
C LEU A 8 -4.19 27.25 -6.70
N ALA A 9 -4.62 26.25 -7.47
CA ALA A 9 -3.74 25.38 -8.25
C ALA A 9 -2.82 26.15 -9.22
N LYS A 10 -3.28 27.27 -9.80
CA LYS A 10 -2.44 28.13 -10.66
C LYS A 10 -1.29 28.82 -9.91
N LYS A 11 -1.48 29.13 -8.63
CA LYS A 11 -0.50 29.84 -7.80
C LYS A 11 0.63 28.93 -7.34
N GLU A 12 0.38 27.63 -7.27
CA GLU A 12 1.39 26.63 -6.87
C GLU A 12 2.50 26.53 -7.93
N GLU A 13 3.75 26.46 -7.49
CA GLU A 13 4.93 26.33 -8.35
C GLU A 13 5.25 24.87 -8.65
N VAL A 14 4.24 24.09 -9.06
CA VAL A 14 4.36 22.67 -9.39
C VAL A 14 3.77 22.36 -10.77
N ASP A 15 4.31 21.35 -11.44
CA ASP A 15 3.89 20.97 -12.79
C ASP A 15 2.49 20.35 -12.84
N TYR A 16 2.09 19.65 -11.77
CA TYR A 16 0.82 18.94 -11.65
C TYR A 16 0.07 19.37 -10.38
N PRO A 17 -0.52 20.58 -10.35
CA PRO A 17 -1.12 21.14 -9.15
C PRO A 17 -2.46 20.49 -8.76
N LEU A 18 -3.05 19.67 -9.64
CA LEU A 18 -4.16 18.78 -9.31
C LEU A 18 -3.74 17.36 -9.67
N GLY A 19 -3.64 16.50 -8.66
CA GLY A 19 -3.29 15.09 -8.81
C GLY A 19 -4.27 14.18 -8.07
N LEU A 20 -4.07 12.87 -8.20
CA LEU A 20 -4.89 11.83 -7.57
C LEU A 20 -6.39 11.96 -7.86
N ILE A 21 -6.73 12.48 -9.04
CA ILE A 21 -8.12 12.67 -9.46
C ILE A 21 -8.71 11.31 -9.83
N GLU A 22 -9.76 10.89 -9.15
CA GLU A 22 -10.46 9.64 -9.48
C GLU A 22 -11.27 9.73 -10.78
N ARG A 23 -11.64 8.58 -11.34
CA ARG A 23 -12.40 8.49 -12.61
C ARG A 23 -13.68 9.32 -12.59
N GLU A 24 -14.47 9.23 -11.53
CA GLU A 24 -15.74 9.96 -11.40
C GLU A 24 -15.51 11.48 -11.41
N THR A 25 -14.54 11.95 -10.62
CA THR A 25 -14.14 13.36 -10.59
C THR A 25 -13.62 13.82 -11.94
N LYS A 26 -12.81 13.00 -12.63
CA LYS A 26 -12.34 13.28 -14.00
C LYS A 26 -13.49 13.42 -14.98
N GLU A 27 -14.49 12.53 -14.93
CA GLU A 27 -15.67 12.61 -15.80
C GLU A 27 -16.49 13.89 -15.52
N TRP A 28 -16.63 14.25 -14.24
CA TRP A 28 -17.28 15.49 -13.85
C TRP A 28 -16.52 16.73 -14.37
N ILE A 29 -15.20 16.76 -14.23
CA ILE A 29 -14.35 17.84 -14.76
C ILE A 29 -14.52 17.94 -16.28
N SER A 30 -14.43 16.82 -17.00
CA SER A 30 -14.57 16.81 -18.47
C SER A 30 -15.93 17.32 -18.96
N ARG A 31 -17.02 17.08 -18.20
CA ARG A 31 -18.37 17.56 -18.54
C ARG A 31 -18.54 19.06 -18.29
N ASN A 32 -17.95 19.59 -17.20
CA ASN A 32 -18.19 20.96 -16.76
C ASN A 32 -17.09 21.95 -17.20
N TYR A 33 -15.90 21.45 -17.51
CA TYR A 33 -14.71 22.21 -17.88
C TYR A 33 -13.96 21.46 -19.01
N PRO A 34 -14.53 21.38 -20.23
CA PRO A 34 -13.99 20.56 -21.32
C PRO A 34 -12.59 20.97 -21.78
N GLN A 35 -12.16 22.19 -21.48
CA GLN A 35 -10.80 22.69 -21.74
C GLN A 35 -9.75 22.11 -20.78
N ILE A 36 -10.17 21.57 -19.63
CA ILE A 36 -9.26 20.97 -18.65
C ILE A 36 -9.02 19.52 -19.06
N VAL A 37 -7.77 19.22 -19.41
CA VAL A 37 -7.35 17.87 -19.81
C VAL A 37 -6.79 17.13 -18.59
N CYS A 38 -7.49 16.07 -18.20
CA CYS A 38 -7.02 15.12 -17.19
C CYS A 38 -6.28 13.96 -17.86
N THR A 39 -5.00 13.77 -17.56
CA THR A 39 -4.18 12.67 -18.08
C THR A 39 -3.95 11.60 -17.01
N PRO A 40 -3.98 10.30 -17.36
CA PRO A 40 -3.74 9.23 -16.40
C PRO A 40 -2.30 9.28 -15.86
N HIS A 41 -2.12 9.09 -14.56
CA HIS A 41 -0.81 9.05 -13.93
C HIS A 41 -0.44 7.63 -13.48
N ARG A 42 0.15 6.85 -14.39
CA ARG A 42 0.40 5.40 -14.20
C ARG A 42 1.16 5.06 -12.92
N ASP A 43 2.12 5.89 -12.53
CA ASP A 43 2.94 5.67 -11.32
C ASP A 43 2.11 5.64 -10.03
N TYR A 44 0.95 6.30 -10.02
CA TYR A 44 0.02 6.35 -8.89
C TYR A 44 -1.20 5.45 -9.04
N PHE A 45 -1.18 4.52 -10.01
CA PHE A 45 -2.26 3.55 -10.11
C PHE A 45 -2.16 2.53 -8.98
N ASP A 46 -3.27 2.32 -8.30
CA ASP A 46 -3.37 1.34 -7.23
C ASP A 46 -3.51 -0.07 -7.78
N TYR A 47 -2.86 -1.02 -7.13
CA TYR A 47 -2.89 -2.43 -7.52
C TYR A 47 -3.91 -3.17 -6.67
N VAL A 48 -4.97 -3.69 -7.31
CA VAL A 48 -6.03 -4.44 -6.62
C VAL A 48 -5.96 -5.92 -6.99
N TYR A 49 -6.01 -6.78 -5.98
CA TYR A 49 -5.90 -8.23 -6.10
C TYR A 49 -7.14 -8.91 -5.55
N LEU A 50 -7.47 -10.10 -6.04
CA LEU A 50 -8.39 -10.99 -5.34
C LEU A 50 -7.71 -11.50 -4.06
N ALA A 51 -8.40 -11.37 -2.93
CA ALA A 51 -7.89 -11.88 -1.65
C ALA A 51 -7.66 -13.40 -1.72
N SER A 52 -8.52 -14.13 -2.44
CA SER A 52 -8.38 -15.57 -2.71
C SER A 52 -7.09 -15.90 -3.45
N ASP A 53 -6.72 -15.11 -4.47
CA ASP A 53 -5.54 -15.37 -5.27
C ASP A 53 -4.26 -15.19 -4.45
N LEU A 54 -4.21 -14.17 -3.59
CA LEU A 54 -3.08 -13.94 -2.70
C LEU A 54 -3.01 -14.98 -1.56
N ALA A 55 -4.15 -15.49 -1.09
CA ALA A 55 -4.20 -16.50 -0.03
C ALA A 55 -3.93 -17.93 -0.52
N GLU A 56 -4.24 -18.24 -1.78
CA GLU A 56 -4.13 -19.60 -2.32
C GLU A 56 -2.95 -19.75 -3.28
N LEU A 57 -2.56 -18.65 -3.94
CA LEU A 57 -1.45 -18.58 -4.89
C LEU A 57 -1.55 -19.70 -5.93
N LYS A 58 -2.71 -19.97 -6.54
CA LYS A 58 -2.93 -21.16 -7.38
C LYS A 58 -2.29 -21.09 -8.77
N GLY A 59 -1.85 -22.23 -9.29
CA GLY A 59 -1.43 -22.36 -10.70
C GLY A 59 0.00 -21.91 -11.01
N THR A 60 0.39 -22.02 -12.28
CA THR A 60 1.76 -21.70 -12.75
C THR A 60 2.18 -20.24 -12.54
N PRO A 61 1.30 -19.22 -12.69
CA PRO A 61 1.71 -17.81 -12.54
C PRO A 61 2.35 -17.49 -11.19
N TYR A 62 1.91 -18.12 -10.10
CA TYR A 62 2.42 -17.88 -8.75
C TYR A 62 3.54 -18.84 -8.33
N ARG A 63 4.06 -19.70 -9.23
CA ARG A 63 5.08 -20.71 -8.90
C ARG A 63 6.30 -20.11 -8.20
N LYS A 64 6.82 -18.98 -8.70
CA LYS A 64 8.00 -18.31 -8.10
C LYS A 64 7.69 -17.76 -6.70
N VAL A 65 6.50 -17.19 -6.51
CA VAL A 65 6.04 -16.66 -5.21
C VAL A 65 5.89 -17.82 -4.21
N ARG A 66 5.16 -18.88 -4.58
CA ARG A 66 5.00 -20.08 -3.74
C ARG A 66 6.33 -20.72 -3.38
N ASN A 67 7.28 -20.82 -4.30
CA ASN A 67 8.58 -21.43 -4.00
C ASN A 67 9.34 -20.65 -2.90
N ARG A 68 9.35 -19.30 -2.98
CA ARG A 68 9.96 -18.45 -1.95
C ARG A 68 9.22 -18.53 -0.62
N LEU A 69 7.88 -18.53 -0.66
CA LEU A 69 7.04 -18.70 0.53
C LEU A 69 7.28 -20.05 1.21
N ASN A 70 7.26 -21.15 0.45
CA ASN A 70 7.49 -22.49 0.98
C ASN A 70 8.88 -22.62 1.58
N LYS A 71 9.90 -21.98 0.98
CA LYS A 71 11.24 -21.93 1.57
C LYS A 71 11.20 -21.27 2.95
N PHE A 72 10.54 -20.11 3.09
CA PHE A 72 10.38 -19.44 4.37
C PHE A 72 9.66 -20.33 5.40
N VAL A 73 8.49 -20.87 5.05
CA VAL A 73 7.67 -21.70 5.95
C VAL A 73 8.42 -22.95 6.41
N ASN A 74 9.23 -23.56 5.54
CA ASN A 74 10.02 -24.74 5.89
C ASN A 74 11.30 -24.42 6.68
N SER A 75 11.75 -23.16 6.66
CA SER A 75 13.02 -22.74 7.27
C SER A 75 12.84 -22.11 8.65
N TYR A 76 11.64 -21.58 8.96
CA TYR A 76 11.41 -20.79 10.16
C TYR A 76 10.13 -21.23 10.87
N ALA A 77 10.22 -21.51 12.16
CA ALA A 77 9.06 -21.61 13.02
C ALA A 77 8.57 -20.20 13.35
N TYR A 78 7.33 -19.87 12.96
CA TYR A 78 6.75 -18.55 13.19
C TYR A 78 5.30 -18.67 13.66
N THR A 79 4.83 -17.61 14.29
CA THR A 79 3.41 -17.43 14.64
C THR A 79 2.87 -16.15 14.02
N THR A 80 1.55 -16.06 13.91
CA THR A 80 0.86 -14.84 13.51
C THR A 80 -0.11 -14.41 14.58
N GLU A 81 -0.22 -13.11 14.77
CA GLU A 81 -1.11 -12.49 15.75
C GLU A 81 -1.69 -11.19 15.18
N HIS A 82 -2.84 -10.78 15.70
CA HIS A 82 -3.39 -9.46 15.38
C HIS A 82 -2.61 -8.36 16.09
N ILE A 83 -2.45 -7.22 15.42
CA ILE A 83 -1.96 -6.01 16.09
C ILE A 83 -3.08 -5.48 16.98
N SER A 84 -2.75 -5.19 18.23
CA SER A 84 -3.67 -4.67 19.25
C SER A 84 -2.90 -3.77 20.22
N GLU A 85 -3.60 -3.14 21.15
CA GLU A 85 -2.99 -2.30 22.20
C GLU A 85 -1.96 -3.08 23.04
N GLU A 86 -2.11 -4.40 23.17
CA GLU A 86 -1.20 -5.25 23.96
C GLU A 86 0.19 -5.40 23.32
N ASN A 87 0.28 -5.42 21.98
CA ASN A 87 1.53 -5.65 21.24
C ASN A 87 1.96 -4.46 20.36
N ILE A 88 1.22 -3.34 20.37
CA ILE A 88 1.53 -2.15 19.56
C ILE A 88 2.92 -1.58 19.83
N GLN A 89 3.41 -1.70 21.07
CA GLN A 89 4.74 -1.22 21.43
C GLN A 89 5.84 -2.06 20.75
N GLU A 90 5.68 -3.38 20.71
CA GLU A 90 6.60 -4.28 20.01
C GLU A 90 6.58 -4.03 18.48
N VAL A 91 5.41 -3.67 17.93
CA VAL A 91 5.28 -3.24 16.53
C VAL A 91 6.09 -1.97 16.27
N LYS A 92 5.98 -0.95 17.14
CA LYS A 92 6.76 0.29 17.04
C LYS A 92 8.27 0.03 17.16
N GLU A 93 8.68 -0.89 18.03
CA GLU A 93 10.08 -1.33 18.14
C GLU A 93 10.58 -2.02 16.86
N PHE A 94 9.76 -2.89 16.26
CA PHE A 94 10.06 -3.48 14.97
C PHE A 94 10.20 -2.43 13.87
N LEU A 95 9.27 -1.48 13.76
CA LEU A 95 9.32 -0.40 12.76
C LEU A 95 10.54 0.50 12.94
N THR A 96 10.94 0.76 14.20
CA THR A 96 12.18 1.48 14.52
C THR A 96 13.40 0.74 13.97
N ARG A 97 13.53 -0.57 14.25
CA ARG A 97 14.61 -1.41 13.70
C ARG A 97 14.58 -1.46 12.17
N TRP A 98 13.39 -1.61 11.59
CA TRP A 98 13.21 -1.63 10.13
C TRP A 98 13.74 -0.35 9.50
N CYS A 99 13.45 0.78 10.12
CA CYS A 99 13.89 2.07 9.60
C CYS A 99 15.40 2.25 9.67
N LEU A 100 16.05 1.74 10.73
CA LEU A 100 17.52 1.70 10.81
C LEU A 100 18.14 0.83 9.71
N TRP A 101 17.53 -0.31 9.37
CA TRP A 101 18.04 -1.16 8.28
C TRP A 101 17.86 -0.56 6.88
N ARG A 102 16.86 0.29 6.71
CA ARG A 102 16.52 0.92 5.43
C ARG A 102 17.10 2.31 5.26
N ASP A 103 17.72 2.84 6.31
CA ASP A 103 18.29 4.19 6.36
C ASP A 103 17.25 5.25 5.97
N CYS A 104 16.08 5.25 6.62
CA CYS A 104 15.00 6.16 6.19
C CYS A 104 15.38 7.65 6.24
N GLU A 105 16.40 8.02 7.01
CA GLU A 105 16.80 9.42 7.18
C GLU A 105 17.57 9.96 5.96
N SER A 106 18.08 9.08 5.10
CA SER A 106 18.75 9.48 3.85
C SER A 106 17.81 9.60 2.65
N ASP A 107 16.54 9.23 2.80
CA ASP A 107 15.53 9.24 1.75
C ASP A 107 14.25 9.94 2.25
N MET A 108 13.93 11.09 1.65
CA MET A 108 12.76 11.88 2.06
C MET A 108 11.44 11.09 1.99
N LEU A 109 11.27 10.22 1.00
CA LEU A 109 10.05 9.41 0.88
C LEU A 109 9.94 8.42 2.05
N LEU A 110 11.06 7.77 2.41
CA LEU A 110 11.10 6.89 3.57
C LEU A 110 10.93 7.66 4.89
N GLU A 111 11.42 8.90 4.98
CA GLU A 111 11.20 9.75 6.15
C GLU A 111 9.70 10.11 6.33
N TYR A 112 9.01 10.47 5.25
CA TYR A 112 7.57 10.73 5.29
C TYR A 112 6.77 9.45 5.60
N GLU A 113 7.14 8.31 5.00
CA GLU A 113 6.52 7.02 5.29
C GLU A 113 6.72 6.62 6.77
N LYS A 114 7.91 6.86 7.34
CA LYS A 114 8.19 6.68 8.77
C LYS A 114 7.22 7.51 9.60
N LYS A 115 7.11 8.82 9.34
CA LYS A 115 6.18 9.69 10.08
C LYS A 115 4.73 9.19 9.99
N ALA A 116 4.29 8.79 8.80
CA ALA A 116 2.94 8.27 8.58
C ALA A 116 2.69 6.96 9.35
N VAL A 117 3.59 5.98 9.29
CA VAL A 117 3.38 4.70 9.97
C VAL A 117 3.41 4.84 11.48
N PHE A 118 4.28 5.69 12.05
CA PHE A 118 4.30 5.93 13.50
C PHE A 118 3.03 6.64 13.96
N CYS A 119 2.56 7.66 13.23
CA CYS A 119 1.27 8.30 13.49
C CYS A 119 0.12 7.29 13.46
N ALA A 120 0.09 6.41 12.45
CA ALA A 120 -0.91 5.36 12.35
C ALA A 120 -0.86 4.38 13.54
N MET A 121 0.33 4.05 14.07
CA MET A 121 0.47 3.19 15.25
C MET A 121 0.12 3.91 16.55
N ASP A 122 0.31 5.24 16.64
CA ASP A 122 -0.10 6.04 17.79
C ASP A 122 -1.62 6.19 17.88
N HIS A 123 -2.31 6.21 16.74
CA HIS A 123 -3.76 6.37 16.63
C HIS A 123 -4.47 5.11 16.11
N PHE A 124 -3.88 3.92 16.31
CA PHE A 124 -4.31 2.68 15.67
C PHE A 124 -5.80 2.35 15.91
N SER A 125 -6.24 2.38 17.17
CA SER A 125 -7.64 2.13 17.55
C SER A 125 -8.58 3.24 17.08
N GLU A 126 -8.15 4.50 17.15
CA GLU A 126 -8.96 5.68 16.77
C GLU A 126 -9.24 5.72 15.27
N LEU A 127 -8.24 5.36 14.47
CA LEU A 127 -8.33 5.23 13.01
C LEU A 127 -9.01 3.93 12.57
N GLN A 128 -9.42 3.07 13.51
CA GLN A 128 -10.04 1.77 13.24
C GLN A 128 -9.17 0.88 12.34
N LEU A 129 -7.86 1.01 12.48
CA LEU A 129 -6.91 0.20 11.74
C LEU A 129 -6.95 -1.25 12.23
N SER A 130 -6.61 -2.15 11.32
CA SER A 130 -6.39 -3.55 11.59
C SER A 130 -4.99 -3.93 11.14
N GLY A 131 -4.48 -5.04 11.64
CA GLY A 131 -3.17 -5.49 11.26
C GLY A 131 -2.83 -6.85 11.79
N ILE A 132 -1.79 -7.43 11.21
CA ILE A 132 -1.18 -8.65 11.72
C ILE A 132 0.33 -8.49 11.84
N ALA A 133 0.91 -9.25 12.76
CA ALA A 133 2.34 -9.39 12.94
C ALA A 133 2.76 -10.85 12.72
N ILE A 134 3.99 -11.05 12.21
CA ILE A 134 4.69 -12.33 12.25
C ILE A 134 5.74 -12.27 13.35
N ARG A 135 5.70 -13.25 14.24
CA ARG A 135 6.66 -13.42 15.33
C ARG A 135 7.55 -14.65 15.09
N ILE A 136 8.87 -14.46 15.23
CA ILE A 136 9.89 -15.50 15.14
C ILE A 136 10.79 -15.38 16.36
N ASP A 137 11.07 -16.50 17.05
CA ASP A 137 11.89 -16.54 18.28
C ASP A 137 11.43 -15.53 19.35
N GLY A 138 10.11 -15.34 19.47
CA GLY A 138 9.53 -14.42 20.44
C GLY A 138 9.57 -12.93 20.04
N ILE A 139 10.05 -12.57 18.84
CA ILE A 139 10.21 -11.17 18.39
C ILE A 139 9.37 -10.93 17.13
N ILE A 140 8.69 -9.77 17.05
CA ILE A 140 8.00 -9.35 15.82
C ILE A 140 9.03 -9.03 14.73
N GLU A 141 8.91 -9.70 13.58
CA GLU A 141 9.85 -9.57 12.46
C GLU A 141 9.18 -9.19 11.14
N ALA A 142 7.85 -9.14 11.09
CA ALA A 142 7.11 -8.47 10.02
C ALA A 142 5.74 -8.01 10.50
N VAL A 143 5.22 -6.96 9.86
CA VAL A 143 3.88 -6.43 10.11
C VAL A 143 3.18 -6.07 8.80
N SER A 144 1.86 -6.20 8.80
CA SER A 144 0.99 -5.60 7.80
C SER A 144 -0.14 -4.85 8.49
N VAL A 145 -0.33 -3.59 8.10
CA VAL A 145 -1.34 -2.68 8.64
C VAL A 145 -2.28 -2.30 7.50
N TYR A 146 -3.58 -2.43 7.74
CA TYR A 146 -4.62 -2.31 6.73
C TYR A 146 -5.92 -1.82 7.35
N GLU A 147 -6.80 -1.27 6.51
CA GLU A 147 -8.14 -0.87 6.92
C GLU A 147 -9.20 -1.37 5.93
N LYS A 148 -10.45 -1.42 6.39
CA LYS A 148 -11.58 -1.71 5.52
C LYS A 148 -11.99 -0.44 4.77
N MET A 149 -11.55 -0.33 3.51
CA MET A 149 -11.83 0.82 2.64
C MET A 149 -13.32 0.92 2.32
N ASN A 150 -13.97 -0.22 2.06
CA ASN A 150 -15.39 -0.32 1.76
C ASN A 150 -15.89 -1.77 2.06
N PRO A 151 -17.17 -2.12 1.83
CA PRO A 151 -17.69 -3.44 2.19
C PRO A 151 -16.94 -4.65 1.60
N ASP A 152 -16.33 -4.52 0.41
CA ASP A 152 -15.71 -5.64 -0.32
C ASP A 152 -14.19 -5.52 -0.50
N THR A 153 -13.59 -4.40 -0.07
CA THR A 153 -12.18 -4.09 -0.30
C THR A 153 -11.49 -3.65 1.00
N VAL A 154 -10.33 -4.26 1.25
CA VAL A 154 -9.36 -3.81 2.27
C VAL A 154 -8.18 -3.16 1.57
N VAL A 155 -7.65 -2.07 2.12
CA VAL A 155 -6.42 -1.43 1.66
C VAL A 155 -5.29 -1.71 2.64
N VAL A 156 -4.14 -2.18 2.12
CA VAL A 156 -2.92 -2.41 2.90
C VAL A 156 -2.00 -1.22 2.74
N HIS A 157 -1.93 -0.38 3.79
CA HIS A 157 -1.10 0.82 3.82
C HIS A 157 0.37 0.51 4.04
N PHE A 158 0.66 -0.37 5.00
CA PHE A 158 2.03 -0.66 5.40
C PHE A 158 2.26 -2.17 5.40
N GLU A 159 3.33 -2.61 4.75
CA GLU A 159 3.83 -3.98 4.83
C GLU A 159 5.35 -3.91 4.99
N LYS A 160 5.85 -4.36 6.13
CA LYS A 160 7.26 -4.25 6.51
C LYS A 160 7.74 -5.59 7.02
N GLY A 161 8.97 -5.96 6.67
CA GLY A 161 9.56 -7.25 7.00
C GLY A 161 11.06 -7.17 7.21
N SER A 162 11.55 -7.99 8.12
CA SER A 162 12.95 -8.08 8.52
C SER A 162 13.83 -8.66 7.39
N PRO A 163 14.96 -8.02 7.04
CA PRO A 163 15.85 -8.51 5.99
C PRO A 163 16.57 -9.80 6.40
N LYS A 164 16.55 -10.17 7.69
CA LYS A 164 17.15 -11.40 8.24
C LYS A 164 16.50 -12.66 7.68
N TYR A 165 15.23 -12.59 7.27
CA TYR A 165 14.44 -13.77 6.91
C TYR A 165 14.02 -13.75 5.43
N ASP A 166 14.71 -14.53 4.60
CA ASP A 166 14.39 -14.65 3.17
C ASP A 166 12.97 -15.19 2.97
N GLY A 167 12.13 -14.42 2.27
CA GLY A 167 10.73 -14.75 2.02
C GLY A 167 9.73 -14.17 3.01
N ILE A 168 10.15 -13.42 4.04
CA ILE A 168 9.22 -12.90 5.05
C ILE A 168 8.16 -11.92 4.49
N TYR A 169 8.52 -11.10 3.49
CA TYR A 169 7.53 -10.27 2.77
C TYR A 169 6.48 -11.11 2.04
N LYS A 170 6.86 -12.29 1.54
CA LYS A 170 5.91 -13.23 0.91
C LYS A 170 5.01 -13.86 1.96
N ALA A 171 5.57 -14.16 3.14
CA ALA A 171 4.83 -14.72 4.26
C ALA A 171 3.82 -13.74 4.83
N ILE A 172 4.22 -12.52 5.21
CA ILE A 172 3.29 -11.52 5.77
C ILE A 172 2.17 -11.17 4.78
N ASN A 173 2.48 -11.08 3.49
CA ASN A 173 1.47 -10.84 2.47
C ASN A 173 0.46 -12.00 2.36
N TRP A 174 0.97 -13.24 2.37
CA TRP A 174 0.15 -14.45 2.31
C TRP A 174 -0.73 -14.61 3.56
N GLU A 175 -0.17 -14.38 4.74
CA GLU A 175 -0.89 -14.38 6.01
C GLU A 175 -1.99 -13.33 6.00
N THR A 176 -1.66 -12.09 5.62
CA THR A 176 -2.63 -10.99 5.52
C THR A 176 -3.81 -11.36 4.62
N ALA A 177 -3.53 -11.94 3.45
CA ALA A 177 -4.59 -12.37 2.54
C ALA A 177 -5.49 -13.48 3.14
N LYS A 178 -4.95 -14.42 3.92
CA LYS A 178 -5.74 -15.46 4.60
C LYS A 178 -6.69 -14.89 5.66
N TRP A 179 -6.29 -13.82 6.33
CA TRP A 179 -7.15 -13.11 7.28
C TRP A 179 -8.21 -12.30 6.53
N VAL A 180 -7.78 -11.43 5.63
CA VAL A 180 -8.65 -10.48 4.90
C VAL A 180 -9.69 -11.17 4.03
N ARG A 181 -9.38 -12.31 3.41
CA ARG A 181 -10.33 -13.03 2.52
C ARG A 181 -11.62 -13.49 3.20
N LYS A 182 -11.69 -13.44 4.54
CA LYS A 182 -12.89 -13.76 5.31
C LYS A 182 -13.92 -12.62 5.25
N ASP A 183 -13.44 -11.39 5.07
CA ASP A 183 -14.23 -10.16 5.26
C ASP A 183 -14.27 -9.26 4.01
N ALA A 184 -13.40 -9.50 3.03
CA ALA A 184 -13.29 -8.73 1.80
C ALA A 184 -12.91 -9.61 0.60
N THR A 185 -13.42 -9.25 -0.56
CA THR A 185 -13.11 -9.90 -1.85
C THR A 185 -11.79 -9.40 -2.42
N PHE A 186 -11.52 -8.12 -2.24
CA PHE A 186 -10.38 -7.43 -2.83
C PHE A 186 -9.39 -6.91 -1.79
N ILE A 187 -8.12 -6.89 -2.18
CA ILE A 187 -7.03 -6.26 -1.45
C ILE A 187 -6.41 -5.21 -2.36
N ASN A 188 -6.58 -3.93 -2.02
CA ASN A 188 -5.81 -2.84 -2.61
C ASN A 188 -4.45 -2.76 -1.89
N ARG A 189 -3.36 -2.78 -2.64
CA ARG A 189 -1.99 -2.64 -2.10
C ARG A 189 -1.30 -1.36 -2.55
N GLU A 190 -2.07 -0.34 -2.89
CA GLU A 190 -1.63 1.00 -3.28
C GLU A 190 -0.73 1.02 -4.52
N SER A 191 -0.16 2.19 -4.83
CA SER A 191 0.62 2.46 -6.03
C SER A 191 2.10 2.11 -5.96
N ASP A 192 2.77 2.00 -7.11
CA ASP A 192 4.21 1.72 -7.17
C ASP A 192 5.10 2.97 -7.13
N MET A 193 4.49 4.16 -7.18
CA MET A 193 5.15 5.48 -7.19
C MET A 193 6.27 5.61 -8.23
N GLY A 194 6.18 4.85 -9.33
CA GLY A 194 7.19 4.85 -10.39
C GLY A 194 8.45 4.03 -10.06
N ILE A 195 8.54 3.42 -8.87
CA ILE A 195 9.72 2.66 -8.42
C ILE A 195 9.78 1.31 -9.16
N PRO A 196 10.78 1.06 -10.04
CA PRO A 196 10.77 -0.11 -10.92
C PRO A 196 10.75 -1.46 -10.18
N GLY A 197 11.50 -1.55 -9.07
CA GLY A 197 11.53 -2.76 -8.23
C GLY A 197 10.20 -3.05 -7.53
N LEU A 198 9.50 -2.00 -7.10
CA LEU A 198 8.17 -2.11 -6.48
C LEU A 198 7.13 -2.52 -7.51
N ARG A 199 7.14 -1.87 -8.69
CA ARG A 199 6.29 -2.22 -9.84
C ARG A 199 6.45 -3.69 -10.23
N HIS A 200 7.68 -4.16 -10.42
CA HIS A 200 7.95 -5.56 -10.74
C HIS A 200 7.39 -6.51 -9.66
N THR A 201 7.57 -6.17 -8.38
CA THR A 201 7.07 -6.96 -7.26
C THR A 201 5.55 -7.04 -7.25
N LYS A 202 4.85 -5.90 -7.36
CA LYS A 202 3.39 -5.83 -7.39
C LYS A 202 2.82 -6.59 -8.60
N MET A 203 3.37 -6.38 -9.80
CA MET A 203 2.98 -7.12 -11.00
C MET A 203 3.18 -8.63 -10.89
N SER A 204 4.19 -9.10 -10.13
CA SER A 204 4.46 -10.54 -9.95
C SER A 204 3.33 -11.28 -9.23
N TYR A 205 2.48 -10.56 -8.48
CA TYR A 205 1.31 -11.09 -7.80
C TYR A 205 0.04 -11.06 -8.64
N ARG A 206 0.12 -10.66 -9.91
CA ARG A 206 -1.01 -10.66 -10.86
C ARG A 206 -2.20 -9.87 -10.31
N PRO A 207 -2.09 -8.53 -10.25
CA PRO A 207 -3.25 -7.70 -9.89
C PRO A 207 -4.44 -8.07 -10.77
N HIS A 208 -5.61 -8.17 -10.16
CA HIS A 208 -6.88 -8.39 -10.87
C HIS A 208 -7.17 -7.19 -11.77
N HIS A 209 -6.97 -5.99 -11.25
CA HIS A 209 -7.12 -4.74 -11.98
C HIS A 209 -6.28 -3.64 -11.30
N MET A 210 -6.24 -2.47 -11.95
CA MET A 210 -5.66 -1.26 -11.38
C MET A 210 -6.72 -0.18 -11.26
N VAL A 211 -6.67 0.60 -10.19
CA VAL A 211 -7.49 1.81 -10.05
C VAL A 211 -6.68 2.98 -10.60
N GLU A 212 -7.19 3.57 -11.68
CA GLU A 212 -6.55 4.69 -12.35
C GLU A 212 -6.84 6.00 -11.63
N VAL A 213 -5.80 6.80 -11.47
CA VAL A 213 -5.89 8.19 -11.04
C VAL A 213 -5.31 9.11 -12.12
N PHE A 214 -5.80 10.34 -12.14
CA PHE A 214 -5.47 11.33 -13.15
C PHE A 214 -4.84 12.57 -12.51
N HIS A 215 -4.11 13.33 -13.30
CA HIS A 215 -3.64 14.65 -12.93
C HIS A 215 -4.05 15.69 -13.97
N VAL A 216 -3.89 16.96 -13.65
CA VAL A 216 -3.99 18.08 -14.59
C VAL A 216 -2.66 18.82 -14.56
N ALA A 217 -2.00 18.88 -15.71
CA ALA A 217 -0.80 19.68 -15.87
C ALA A 217 -1.13 21.18 -15.76
N LYS A 218 -0.22 21.98 -15.20
CA LYS A 218 -0.42 23.42 -15.00
C LYS A 218 -0.71 24.16 -16.31
N GLU A 219 -0.11 23.73 -17.41
CA GLU A 219 -0.37 24.23 -18.77
C GLU A 219 -1.81 23.98 -19.26
N HIS A 220 -2.54 23.04 -18.65
CA HIS A 220 -3.96 22.81 -18.99
C HIS A 220 -4.92 23.61 -18.09
N LEU A 221 -4.40 24.47 -17.21
CA LEU A 221 -5.20 25.36 -16.35
C LEU A 221 -5.46 26.74 -16.97
N HIS A 222 -5.56 26.84 -18.30
CA HIS A 222 -5.98 28.08 -18.96
C HIS A 222 -7.52 28.23 -18.81
N LEU A 223 -7.95 29.26 -18.08
CA LEU A 223 -9.33 29.73 -18.02
C LEU A 223 -9.34 31.16 -18.55
#